data_AF-A0A1V2Q5E3-F1
#
_entry.id   AF-A0A1V2Q5E3-F1
#
_cell.length_a   1.000
_cell.length_b   1.000
_cell.length_c   1.000
_cell.angle_alpha   90.00
_cell.angle_beta   90.00
_cell.angle_gamma   90.00
#
_symmetry.space_group_name_H-M   'P 1'
#
loop_
_entity.id
_entity.type
_entity.pdbx_description
1 polymer ?
#
loop_
_entity_poly.entity_id
_entity_poly.type
_entity_poly.pdbx_seq_one_letter_code
_entity_poly.pdbx_strand_id
1 'polypeptide(L)'
;MAKLLVNPQNAPVDTTLDIVVSGLPPDQHVTLRATTGDRAAAAVFQADDRGTVDVTRHAPLRGSYAGVDPMGLFWSMMPTPDKPLPCTIVEAVGVGRVELDRRTVPVGVRRTEVAENGLVGVLFEPDDDETHPGVVVLSGSEGGLHELDAALLAGHGFAAFALAYFGVPGTPDHLVEIPLESVGRGIDFLKARAGEVGVIGGSRGGELALLVGATFPQVRAVVSVVGSGVVTQCIGPGSRLLTKLDHEAASWTFKGRPLPYLPYSIPDELRRRVVDGEPVPLRLAFDLTDGIPEDTEIPVERIAGGVLLLSSGQDESWPCLELSEVAARRLAEHGHPHRHEHVVYPEAGHLIAGPPHRPTTDAVIPGPGVRFSVGGTPAATAAARADAWRRTVEFLSDQLGT
;
A
#
# COMPACT_ATOMS: atom_id res chain seq x y z
N MET A 1 29.97 -19.79 -22.72
CA MET A 1 30.27 -18.42 -22.25
C MET A 1 29.20 -18.06 -21.24
N ALA A 2 29.57 -17.47 -20.11
CA ALA A 2 28.61 -17.10 -19.08
C ALA A 2 27.64 -16.03 -19.60
N LYS A 3 26.37 -16.10 -19.20
CA LYS A 3 25.32 -15.18 -19.64
C LYS A 3 24.34 -14.87 -18.51
N LEU A 4 24.01 -13.59 -18.35
CA LEU A 4 22.89 -13.11 -17.54
C LEU A 4 21.61 -13.10 -18.38
N LEU A 5 20.54 -13.68 -17.83
CA LEU A 5 19.19 -13.71 -18.37
C LEU A 5 18.26 -13.10 -17.33
N VAL A 6 17.46 -12.12 -17.73
CA VAL A 6 16.39 -11.55 -16.90
C VAL A 6 15.11 -11.55 -17.71
N ASN A 7 14.03 -12.07 -17.14
CA ASN A 7 12.73 -12.14 -17.80
C ASN A 7 11.58 -11.89 -16.81
N PRO A 8 10.56 -11.10 -17.16
CA PRO A 8 10.50 -10.18 -18.31
C PRO A 8 11.42 -8.94 -18.14
N GLN A 9 11.87 -8.37 -19.26
CA GLN A 9 12.67 -7.11 -19.24
C GLN A 9 11.80 -5.85 -19.29
N ASN A 10 10.61 -5.95 -19.85
CA ASN A 10 9.63 -4.88 -19.90
C ASN A 10 8.35 -5.40 -19.24
N ALA A 11 8.04 -4.92 -18.04
CA ALA A 11 6.87 -5.36 -17.30
C ALA A 11 6.45 -4.35 -16.24
N PRO A 12 5.17 -4.38 -15.81
CA PRO A 12 4.70 -3.62 -14.67
C PRO A 12 5.50 -3.84 -13.38
N VAL A 13 5.50 -2.85 -12.48
CA VAL A 13 6.30 -2.87 -11.23
C VAL A 13 5.92 -4.00 -10.27
N ASP A 14 4.71 -4.53 -10.36
CA ASP A 14 4.20 -5.64 -9.54
C ASP A 14 4.46 -7.03 -10.16
N THR A 15 5.12 -7.09 -11.32
CA THR A 15 5.52 -8.36 -11.94
C THR A 15 6.79 -8.92 -11.31
N THR A 16 6.76 -10.18 -10.88
CA THR A 16 7.96 -10.93 -10.43
C THR A 16 8.89 -11.23 -11.61
N LEU A 17 10.19 -11.29 -11.35
CA LEU A 17 11.22 -11.51 -12.37
C LEU A 17 11.99 -12.82 -12.13
N ASP A 18 12.37 -13.47 -13.23
CA ASP A 18 13.33 -14.56 -13.26
C ASP A 18 14.72 -13.98 -13.56
N ILE A 19 15.68 -14.15 -12.65
CA ILE A 19 17.08 -13.75 -12.85
C ILE A 19 17.96 -15.00 -12.82
N VAL A 20 18.56 -15.31 -13.96
CA VAL A 20 19.40 -16.51 -14.14
C VAL A 20 20.76 -16.12 -14.72
N VAL A 21 21.83 -16.58 -14.08
CA VAL A 21 23.18 -16.60 -14.66
C VAL A 21 23.51 -18.03 -15.04
N SER A 22 23.86 -18.26 -16.29
CA SER A 22 24.18 -19.60 -16.82
C SER A 22 25.58 -19.63 -17.42
N GLY A 23 26.16 -20.83 -17.53
CA GLY A 23 27.46 -21.04 -18.17
C GLY A 23 28.66 -20.59 -17.34
N LEU A 24 28.50 -20.56 -16.01
CA LEU A 24 29.59 -20.41 -15.06
C LEU A 24 30.31 -21.77 -14.86
N PRO A 25 31.58 -21.79 -14.48
CA PRO A 25 32.17 -22.93 -13.80
C PRO A 25 31.34 -23.37 -12.58
N PRO A 26 31.20 -24.69 -12.33
CA PRO A 26 30.58 -25.19 -11.10
C PRO A 26 31.21 -24.60 -9.85
N ASP A 27 30.39 -24.35 -8.82
CA ASP A 27 30.78 -23.73 -7.54
C ASP A 27 31.36 -22.31 -7.65
N GLN A 28 31.36 -21.70 -8.84
CA GLN A 28 31.82 -20.33 -8.97
C GLN A 28 30.89 -19.36 -8.24
N HIS A 29 31.49 -18.44 -7.50
CA HIS A 29 30.77 -17.32 -6.92
C HIS A 29 30.55 -16.20 -7.93
N VAL A 30 29.34 -15.64 -7.97
CA VAL A 30 28.99 -14.46 -8.76
C VAL A 30 28.21 -13.46 -7.90
N THR A 31 28.52 -12.17 -8.06
CA THR A 31 27.75 -11.10 -7.43
C THR A 31 26.67 -10.63 -8.40
N LEU A 32 25.41 -10.69 -7.98
CA LEU A 32 24.30 -10.03 -8.63
C LEU A 32 24.04 -8.68 -7.95
N ARG A 33 23.83 -7.63 -8.73
CA ARG A 33 23.48 -6.28 -8.28
C ARG A 33 22.21 -5.82 -8.98
N ALA A 34 21.32 -5.15 -8.26
CA ALA A 34 20.22 -4.37 -8.83
C ALA A 34 20.35 -2.91 -8.40
N THR A 35 20.04 -1.97 -9.29
CA THR A 35 20.11 -0.52 -8.99
C THR A 35 19.10 0.29 -9.78
N THR A 36 18.50 1.30 -9.14
CA THR A 36 17.74 2.39 -9.75
C THR A 36 18.57 3.67 -9.85
N GLY A 37 19.87 3.61 -9.58
CA GLY A 37 20.74 4.77 -9.39
C GLY A 37 20.74 5.17 -7.94
N ASP A 38 19.68 5.86 -7.52
CA ASP A 38 19.45 6.36 -6.15
C ASP A 38 19.27 5.27 -5.09
N ARG A 39 19.05 4.02 -5.51
CA ARG A 39 19.00 2.85 -4.63
C ARG A 39 19.70 1.65 -5.26
N ALA A 40 20.30 0.79 -4.42
CA ALA A 40 20.95 -0.42 -4.88
C ALA A 40 20.95 -1.55 -3.84
N ALA A 41 21.00 -2.78 -4.33
CA ALA A 41 21.25 -4.00 -3.54
C ALA A 41 22.26 -4.89 -4.27
N ALA A 42 22.98 -5.73 -3.51
CA ALA A 42 23.87 -6.72 -4.08
C ALA A 42 23.90 -8.00 -3.23
N ALA A 43 24.02 -9.15 -3.89
CA ALA A 43 24.16 -10.42 -3.21
C ALA A 43 25.07 -11.38 -3.99
N VAL A 44 25.81 -12.22 -3.25
CA VAL A 44 26.76 -13.20 -3.78
C VAL A 44 26.09 -14.56 -3.80
N PHE A 45 26.10 -15.22 -4.95
CA PHE A 45 25.55 -16.57 -5.15
C PHE A 45 26.64 -17.54 -5.55
N GLN A 46 26.41 -18.82 -5.30
CA GLN A 46 27.23 -19.93 -5.79
C GLN A 46 26.50 -20.62 -6.94
N ALA A 47 27.21 -20.85 -8.04
CA ALA A 47 26.69 -21.63 -9.16
C ALA A 47 26.55 -23.11 -8.77
N ASP A 48 25.48 -23.75 -9.24
CA ASP A 48 25.26 -25.18 -9.06
C ASP A 48 26.25 -26.04 -9.87
N ASP A 49 26.08 -27.37 -9.81
CA ASP A 49 26.89 -28.35 -10.54
C ASP A 49 26.80 -28.20 -12.08
N ARG A 50 25.78 -27.50 -12.57
CA ARG A 50 25.57 -27.15 -13.98
C ARG A 50 26.08 -25.75 -14.33
N GLY A 51 26.68 -25.03 -13.39
CA GLY A 51 27.17 -23.68 -13.63
C GLY A 51 26.07 -22.62 -13.71
N THR A 52 24.98 -22.82 -12.96
CA THR A 52 23.79 -21.95 -12.98
C THR A 52 23.54 -21.32 -11.61
N VAL A 53 23.22 -20.03 -11.62
CA VAL A 53 22.60 -19.31 -10.51
C VAL A 53 21.20 -18.91 -10.95
N ASP A 54 20.17 -19.38 -10.24
CA ASP A 54 18.78 -19.01 -10.46
C ASP A 54 18.22 -18.48 -9.14
N VAL A 55 17.88 -17.18 -9.09
CA VAL A 55 17.42 -16.53 -7.85
C VAL A 55 16.09 -17.08 -7.33
N THR A 56 15.34 -17.79 -8.17
CA THR A 56 14.08 -18.45 -7.78
C THR A 56 14.30 -19.77 -7.04
N ARG A 57 15.54 -20.28 -7.02
CA ARG A 57 15.91 -21.58 -6.44
C ARG A 57 17.10 -21.52 -5.50
N HIS A 58 18.01 -20.58 -5.72
CA HIS A 58 19.26 -20.48 -4.99
C HIS A 58 19.22 -19.27 -4.06
N ALA A 59 19.50 -19.50 -2.78
CA ALA A 59 19.70 -18.42 -1.83
C ALA A 59 21.09 -17.80 -2.03
N PRO A 60 21.26 -16.49 -1.77
CA PRO A 60 22.59 -15.90 -1.74
C PRO A 60 23.38 -16.45 -0.55
N LEU A 61 24.69 -16.60 -0.73
CA LEU A 61 25.63 -16.90 0.35
C LEU A 61 25.72 -15.74 1.35
N ARG A 62 25.60 -14.51 0.85
CA ARG A 62 25.63 -13.25 1.62
C ARG A 62 25.18 -12.09 0.74
N GLY A 63 24.72 -11.00 1.35
CA GLY A 63 24.36 -9.78 0.62
C GLY A 63 23.30 -8.96 1.33
N SER A 64 22.58 -8.16 0.56
CA SER A 64 21.46 -7.31 1.00
C SER A 64 20.26 -8.10 1.52
N TYR A 65 20.13 -9.38 1.18
CA TYR A 65 19.06 -10.26 1.67
C TYR A 65 19.56 -11.70 1.86
N ALA A 66 18.71 -12.54 2.46
CA ALA A 66 18.95 -13.97 2.69
C ALA A 66 17.71 -14.80 2.32
N GLY A 67 17.90 -16.11 2.11
CA GLY A 67 16.83 -17.01 1.66
C GLY A 67 16.62 -16.99 0.15
N VAL A 68 15.73 -17.86 -0.34
CA VAL A 68 15.34 -17.91 -1.76
C VAL A 68 14.21 -16.92 -1.98
N ASP A 69 14.49 -15.85 -2.73
CA ASP A 69 13.51 -14.81 -3.05
C ASP A 69 13.80 -14.19 -4.42
N PRO A 70 12.93 -14.40 -5.43
CA PRO A 70 13.10 -13.84 -6.77
C PRO A 70 13.25 -12.31 -6.79
N MET A 71 12.59 -11.63 -5.85
CA MET A 71 12.56 -10.18 -5.76
C MET A 71 13.42 -9.65 -4.61
N GLY A 72 14.27 -10.51 -4.02
CA GLY A 72 15.23 -10.20 -2.97
C GLY A 72 16.08 -8.96 -3.26
N LEU A 73 16.62 -8.85 -4.48
CA LEU A 73 17.44 -7.70 -4.90
C LEU A 73 16.65 -6.37 -5.03
N PHE A 74 15.32 -6.41 -5.09
CA PHE A 74 14.49 -5.22 -5.32
C PHE A 74 13.97 -4.65 -4.02
N TRP A 75 13.39 -5.49 -3.15
CA TRP A 75 12.90 -5.00 -1.87
C TRP A 75 14.03 -4.64 -0.90
N SER A 76 15.23 -5.23 -1.06
CA SER A 76 16.39 -4.98 -0.20
C SER A 76 17.28 -3.80 -0.65
N MET A 77 16.85 -3.00 -1.63
CA MET A 77 17.64 -1.86 -2.10
C MET A 77 17.73 -0.75 -1.05
N MET A 78 18.95 -0.36 -0.72
CA MET A 78 19.26 0.76 0.18
C MET A 78 19.54 2.04 -0.60
N PRO A 79 19.29 3.23 0.00
CA PRO A 79 19.66 4.52 -0.60
C PRO A 79 21.15 4.61 -0.96
N THR A 80 21.45 5.26 -2.08
CA THR A 80 22.81 5.61 -2.53
C THR A 80 22.92 7.14 -2.66
N PRO A 81 24.14 7.70 -2.81
CA PRO A 81 24.30 9.12 -3.10
C PRO A 81 24.02 9.50 -4.57
N ASP A 82 23.69 8.53 -5.43
CA ASP A 82 23.51 8.75 -6.86
C ASP A 82 22.11 9.28 -7.19
N LYS A 83 21.93 9.78 -8.42
CA LYS A 83 20.63 10.22 -8.92
C LYS A 83 19.83 9.03 -9.47
N PRO A 84 18.49 9.11 -9.48
CA PRO A 84 17.65 8.10 -10.14
C PRO A 84 18.00 7.95 -11.62
N LEU A 85 18.00 6.70 -12.09
CA LEU A 85 18.18 6.29 -13.48
C LEU A 85 16.81 6.15 -14.18
N PRO A 86 16.77 6.25 -15.52
CA PRO A 86 15.53 6.07 -16.28
C PRO A 86 15.01 4.61 -16.31
N CYS A 87 15.85 3.65 -15.92
CA CYS A 87 15.52 2.23 -15.89
C CYS A 87 16.17 1.56 -14.67
N THR A 88 15.68 0.38 -14.30
CA THR A 88 16.35 -0.46 -13.30
C THR A 88 17.42 -1.30 -13.98
N ILE A 89 18.62 -1.38 -13.43
CA ILE A 89 19.70 -2.19 -13.98
C ILE A 89 19.93 -3.40 -13.09
N VAL A 90 19.97 -4.59 -13.70
CA VAL A 90 20.45 -5.83 -13.07
C VAL A 90 21.79 -6.21 -13.70
N GLU A 91 22.78 -6.47 -12.88
CA GLU A 91 24.15 -6.79 -13.29
C GLU A 91 24.62 -8.08 -12.61
N ALA A 92 25.25 -8.95 -13.40
CA ALA A 92 26.09 -10.04 -12.90
C ALA A 92 27.54 -9.63 -13.13
N VAL A 93 28.26 -9.33 -12.04
CA VAL A 93 29.61 -8.74 -12.10
C VAL A 93 30.56 -9.64 -12.89
N GLY A 94 31.16 -9.08 -13.94
CA GLY A 94 32.07 -9.81 -14.83
C GLY A 94 31.39 -10.72 -15.87
N VAL A 95 30.05 -10.76 -15.91
CA VAL A 95 29.27 -11.55 -16.88
C VAL A 95 28.49 -10.65 -17.84
N GLY A 96 27.72 -9.70 -17.31
CA GLY A 96 26.92 -8.79 -18.14
C GLY A 96 25.88 -8.01 -17.34
N ARG A 97 25.20 -7.09 -18.02
CA ARG A 97 24.13 -6.25 -17.45
C ARG A 97 22.89 -6.28 -18.33
N VAL A 98 21.72 -6.12 -17.72
CA VAL A 98 20.42 -6.00 -18.37
C VAL A 98 19.71 -4.77 -17.80
N GLU A 99 19.11 -3.98 -18.69
CA GLU A 99 18.26 -2.85 -18.33
C GLU A 99 16.80 -3.30 -18.34
N LEU A 100 16.05 -2.90 -17.32
CA LEU A 100 14.66 -3.28 -17.11
C LEU A 100 13.77 -2.04 -17.12
N ASP A 101 12.71 -2.11 -17.92
CA ASP A 101 11.61 -1.16 -17.91
C ASP A 101 10.54 -1.65 -16.92
N ARG A 102 10.60 -1.11 -15.70
CA ARG A 102 9.63 -1.38 -14.62
C ARG A 102 8.51 -0.35 -14.70
N ARG A 103 7.48 -0.68 -15.47
CA ARG A 103 6.43 0.26 -15.87
C ARG A 103 5.50 0.59 -14.72
N THR A 104 5.31 1.88 -14.45
CA THR A 104 4.31 2.40 -13.51
C THR A 104 2.91 2.43 -14.10
N VAL A 105 2.80 2.50 -15.43
CA VAL A 105 1.54 2.33 -16.17
C VAL A 105 1.72 1.12 -17.11
N PRO A 106 0.98 0.02 -16.91
CA PRO A 106 1.06 -1.16 -17.76
C PRO A 106 0.80 -0.84 -19.24
N VAL A 107 1.31 -1.69 -20.14
CA VAL A 107 0.95 -1.63 -21.56
C VAL A 107 -0.53 -1.97 -21.71
N GLY A 108 -1.25 -1.25 -22.58
CA GLY A 108 -2.68 -1.46 -22.76
C GLY A 108 -3.53 -0.88 -21.63
N VAL A 109 -3.01 0.10 -20.87
CA VAL A 109 -3.78 0.87 -19.90
C VAL A 109 -3.84 2.33 -20.32
N ARG A 110 -5.05 2.87 -20.42
CA ARG A 110 -5.34 4.26 -20.75
C ARG A 110 -5.44 5.09 -19.47
N ARG A 111 -4.70 6.20 -19.40
CA ARG A 111 -4.73 7.19 -18.30
C ARG A 111 -5.56 8.40 -18.71
N THR A 112 -6.58 8.74 -17.93
CA THR A 112 -7.46 9.89 -18.16
C THR A 112 -7.58 10.74 -16.91
N GLU A 113 -7.24 12.03 -17.00
CA GLU A 113 -7.45 12.98 -15.89
C GLU A 113 -8.94 13.33 -15.76
N VAL A 114 -9.44 13.40 -14.53
CA VAL A 114 -10.82 13.71 -14.20
C VAL A 114 -10.85 14.94 -13.31
N ALA A 115 -11.39 16.04 -13.84
CA ALA A 115 -11.53 17.33 -13.15
C ALA A 115 -12.91 17.95 -13.44
N GLU A 116 -13.98 17.19 -13.19
CA GLU A 116 -15.36 17.57 -13.50
C GLU A 116 -16.29 17.31 -12.31
N ASN A 117 -17.39 18.06 -12.20
CA ASN A 117 -18.43 17.85 -11.18
C ASN A 117 -17.92 17.80 -9.73
N GLY A 118 -16.85 18.55 -9.43
CA GLY A 118 -16.22 18.58 -8.11
C GLY A 118 -15.45 17.31 -7.77
N LEU A 119 -15.11 16.48 -8.76
CA LEU A 119 -14.16 15.38 -8.67
C LEU A 119 -12.79 15.85 -9.13
N VAL A 120 -11.75 15.38 -8.45
CA VAL A 120 -10.35 15.51 -8.84
C VAL A 120 -9.73 14.13 -8.74
N GLY A 121 -9.20 13.61 -9.84
CA GLY A 121 -8.64 12.26 -9.86
C GLY A 121 -8.06 11.86 -11.20
N VAL A 122 -7.60 10.61 -11.27
CA VAL A 122 -7.09 10.00 -12.49
C VAL A 122 -7.68 8.62 -12.65
N LEU A 123 -8.34 8.40 -13.78
CA LEU A 123 -8.95 7.15 -14.17
C LEU A 123 -7.97 6.35 -15.04
N PHE A 124 -7.77 5.09 -14.67
CA PHE A 124 -6.99 4.10 -15.42
C PHE A 124 -7.93 2.99 -15.88
N GLU A 125 -7.93 2.70 -17.17
CA GLU A 125 -8.81 1.69 -17.79
C GLU A 125 -7.99 0.78 -18.68
N PRO A 126 -8.28 -0.53 -18.76
CA PRO A 126 -7.83 -1.35 -19.87
C PRO A 126 -8.18 -0.68 -21.20
N ASP A 127 -7.23 -0.68 -22.13
CA ASP A 127 -7.35 -0.06 -23.46
C ASP A 127 -7.98 -1.08 -24.43
N ASP A 128 -9.22 -1.44 -24.14
CA ASP A 128 -10.08 -2.30 -24.94
C ASP A 128 -11.53 -1.77 -24.97
N ASP A 129 -12.39 -2.46 -25.72
CA ASP A 129 -13.81 -2.08 -25.87
C ASP A 129 -14.71 -2.76 -24.80
N GLU A 130 -14.14 -3.40 -23.78
CA GLU A 130 -14.87 -4.14 -22.75
C GLU A 130 -15.21 -3.26 -21.54
N THR A 131 -16.29 -3.61 -20.84
CA THR A 131 -16.64 -2.96 -19.57
C THR A 131 -16.00 -3.73 -18.43
N HIS A 132 -15.05 -3.09 -17.75
CA HIS A 132 -14.34 -3.66 -16.61
C HIS A 132 -14.95 -3.17 -15.29
N PRO A 133 -15.01 -4.00 -14.24
CA PRO A 133 -15.51 -3.58 -12.94
C PRO A 133 -14.61 -2.50 -12.33
N GLY A 134 -15.22 -1.66 -11.51
CA GLY A 134 -14.62 -0.43 -11.02
C GLY A 134 -13.92 -0.61 -9.68
N VAL A 135 -12.78 0.02 -9.49
CA VAL A 135 -12.13 0.13 -8.17
C VAL A 135 -11.78 1.59 -7.87
N VAL A 136 -12.36 2.15 -6.81
CA VAL A 136 -11.93 3.45 -6.29
C VAL A 136 -10.72 3.24 -5.37
N VAL A 137 -9.63 3.95 -5.65
CA VAL A 137 -8.39 3.89 -4.87
C VAL A 137 -8.26 5.15 -4.02
N LEU A 138 -8.17 4.97 -2.71
CA LEU A 138 -8.13 6.03 -1.70
C LEU A 138 -6.73 6.15 -1.07
N SER A 139 -6.20 7.37 -1.05
CA SER A 139 -4.92 7.70 -0.42
C SER A 139 -4.92 7.53 1.10
N GLY A 140 -3.74 7.50 1.71
CA GLY A 140 -3.57 7.53 3.17
C GLY A 140 -3.60 8.94 3.77
N SER A 141 -2.85 9.13 4.86
CA SER A 141 -2.71 10.40 5.58
C SER A 141 -1.93 11.47 4.82
N GLU A 142 -1.17 11.04 3.81
CA GLU A 142 -0.41 11.87 2.87
C GLU A 142 -1.30 12.63 1.89
N GLY A 143 -2.55 12.18 1.67
CA GLY A 143 -3.45 12.73 0.66
C GLY A 143 -2.93 12.49 -0.75
N GLY A 144 -3.37 13.30 -1.72
CA GLY A 144 -2.87 13.16 -3.08
C GLY A 144 -3.60 12.10 -3.90
N LEU A 145 -2.86 11.53 -4.86
CA LEU A 145 -3.36 10.56 -5.84
C LEU A 145 -2.49 9.31 -5.87
N HIS A 146 -3.10 8.15 -5.65
CA HIS A 146 -2.42 6.86 -5.70
C HIS A 146 -2.47 6.29 -7.13
N GLU A 147 -1.88 7.03 -8.07
CA GLU A 147 -1.94 6.67 -9.49
C GLU A 147 -1.26 5.35 -9.81
N LEU A 148 -0.15 5.01 -9.13
CA LEU A 148 0.54 3.74 -9.35
C LEU A 148 -0.36 2.55 -9.02
N ASP A 149 -1.02 2.59 -7.87
CA ASP A 149 -1.91 1.54 -7.40
C ASP A 149 -3.09 1.37 -8.38
N ALA A 150 -3.71 2.47 -8.82
CA ALA A 150 -4.78 2.45 -9.80
C ALA A 150 -4.32 1.92 -11.17
N ALA A 151 -3.16 2.39 -11.67
CA ALA A 151 -2.62 1.96 -12.95
C ALA A 151 -2.32 0.46 -12.98
N LEU A 152 -1.79 -0.10 -11.89
CA LEU A 152 -1.52 -1.54 -11.81
C LEU A 152 -2.80 -2.35 -11.66
N LEU A 153 -3.78 -1.89 -10.88
CA LEU A 153 -5.11 -2.52 -10.85
C LEU A 153 -5.74 -2.55 -12.25
N ALA A 154 -5.60 -1.49 -13.04
CA ALA A 154 -6.06 -1.52 -14.43
C ALA A 154 -5.35 -2.56 -15.29
N GLY A 155 -4.05 -2.81 -15.04
CA GLY A 155 -3.33 -3.94 -15.64
C GLY A 155 -3.85 -5.32 -15.26
N HIS A 156 -4.66 -5.43 -14.21
CA HIS A 156 -5.34 -6.65 -13.76
C HIS A 156 -6.83 -6.71 -14.17
N GLY A 157 -7.28 -5.84 -15.09
CA GLY A 157 -8.65 -5.88 -15.62
C GLY A 157 -9.68 -5.07 -14.83
N PHE A 158 -9.25 -4.00 -14.14
CA PHE A 158 -10.18 -3.09 -13.44
C PHE A 158 -10.22 -1.70 -14.07
N ALA A 159 -11.39 -1.07 -14.12
CA ALA A 159 -11.47 0.38 -14.27
C ALA A 159 -11.13 1.03 -12.93
N ALA A 160 -9.90 1.51 -12.75
CA ALA A 160 -9.40 1.97 -11.45
C ALA A 160 -9.34 3.51 -11.38
N PHE A 161 -9.99 4.10 -10.38
CA PHE A 161 -10.03 5.55 -10.19
C PHE A 161 -9.23 5.96 -8.96
N ALA A 162 -8.06 6.56 -9.17
CA ALA A 162 -7.32 7.26 -8.12
C ALA A 162 -8.07 8.57 -7.80
N LEU A 163 -8.86 8.55 -6.73
CA LEU A 163 -9.70 9.67 -6.33
C LEU A 163 -8.98 10.49 -5.26
N ALA A 164 -8.80 11.79 -5.52
CA ALA A 164 -8.38 12.70 -4.48
C ALA A 164 -9.59 13.23 -3.69
N TYR A 165 -9.43 13.29 -2.38
CA TYR A 165 -10.41 13.87 -1.46
C TYR A 165 -9.83 14.93 -0.52
N PHE A 166 -8.50 15.07 -0.47
CA PHE A 166 -7.77 16.18 0.16
C PHE A 166 -6.31 16.23 -0.34
N GLY A 167 -5.62 17.32 -0.06
CA GLY A 167 -4.17 17.46 -0.31
C GLY A 167 -3.79 17.70 -1.77
N VAL A 168 -4.76 17.95 -2.65
CA VAL A 168 -4.54 18.36 -4.05
C VAL A 168 -5.34 19.61 -4.41
N PRO A 169 -4.90 20.41 -5.40
CA PRO A 169 -5.69 21.54 -5.89
C PRO A 169 -7.12 21.14 -6.26
N GLY A 170 -8.11 21.89 -5.76
CA GLY A 170 -9.53 21.59 -5.96
C GLY A 170 -10.15 20.69 -4.88
N THR A 171 -9.37 20.24 -3.90
CA THR A 171 -9.83 19.53 -2.70
C THR A 171 -9.42 20.30 -1.43
N PRO A 172 -9.96 19.97 -0.25
CA PRO A 172 -9.47 20.53 1.01
C PRO A 172 -7.96 20.31 1.21
N ASP A 173 -7.26 21.25 1.83
CA ASP A 173 -5.81 21.15 2.04
C ASP A 173 -5.40 20.13 3.13
N HIS A 174 -6.33 19.81 4.03
CA HIS A 174 -6.07 19.00 5.22
C HIS A 174 -7.18 17.97 5.41
N LEU A 175 -6.84 16.84 6.02
CA LEU A 175 -7.80 15.81 6.41
C LEU A 175 -8.52 16.27 7.67
N VAL A 176 -9.46 17.20 7.52
CA VAL A 176 -10.30 17.78 8.58
C VAL A 176 -11.72 17.92 8.03
N GLU A 177 -12.68 17.27 8.71
CA GLU A 177 -14.11 17.32 8.39
C GLU A 177 -14.46 16.99 6.92
N ILE A 178 -13.70 16.08 6.30
CA ILE A 178 -13.90 15.71 4.89
C ILE A 178 -15.30 15.09 4.70
N PRO A 179 -16.15 15.65 3.82
CA PRO A 179 -17.47 15.08 3.56
C PRO A 179 -17.39 13.74 2.85
N LEU A 180 -17.99 12.69 3.41
CA LEU A 180 -18.06 11.37 2.74
C LEU A 180 -18.74 11.44 1.38
N GLU A 181 -19.63 12.42 1.17
CA GLU A 181 -20.27 12.69 -0.12
C GLU A 181 -19.25 13.03 -1.23
N SER A 182 -18.05 13.53 -0.89
CA SER A 182 -16.98 13.72 -1.88
C SER A 182 -16.53 12.40 -2.50
N VAL A 183 -16.35 11.38 -1.66
CA VAL A 183 -16.00 10.02 -2.10
C VAL A 183 -17.19 9.33 -2.76
N GLY A 184 -18.40 9.53 -2.21
CA GLY A 184 -19.64 9.01 -2.79
C GLY A 184 -19.85 9.44 -4.25
N ARG A 185 -19.56 10.70 -4.59
CA ARG A 185 -19.61 11.17 -5.99
C ARG A 185 -18.61 10.44 -6.89
N GLY A 186 -17.42 10.11 -6.39
CA GLY A 186 -16.41 9.36 -7.12
C GLY A 186 -16.83 7.90 -7.34
N ILE A 187 -17.46 7.29 -6.34
CA ILE A 187 -18.07 5.95 -6.45
C ILE A 187 -19.17 5.95 -7.52
N ASP A 188 -20.08 6.94 -7.50
CA ASP A 188 -21.16 7.06 -8.50
C ASP A 188 -20.63 7.30 -9.91
N PHE A 189 -19.62 8.16 -10.04
CA PHE A 189 -18.92 8.42 -11.29
C PHE A 189 -18.33 7.15 -11.92
N LEU A 190 -17.67 6.32 -11.09
CA LEU A 190 -17.06 5.08 -11.56
C LEU A 190 -18.12 4.01 -11.83
N LYS A 191 -19.14 3.90 -10.98
CA LYS A 191 -20.27 2.98 -11.16
C LYS A 191 -20.98 3.19 -12.50
N ALA A 192 -21.18 4.44 -12.90
CA ALA A 192 -21.80 4.77 -14.19
C ALA A 192 -20.99 4.27 -15.40
N ARG A 193 -19.70 4.00 -15.24
CA ARG A 193 -18.78 3.51 -16.29
C ARG A 193 -18.53 2.02 -16.21
N ALA A 194 -18.43 1.47 -14.99
CA ALA A 194 -17.91 0.14 -14.71
C ALA A 194 -18.96 -0.87 -14.21
N GLY A 195 -20.17 -0.43 -13.85
CA GLY A 195 -21.21 -1.29 -13.29
C GLY A 195 -20.99 -1.62 -11.81
N GLU A 196 -20.29 -2.71 -11.51
CA GLU A 196 -19.94 -3.08 -10.13
C GLU A 196 -18.71 -2.28 -9.66
N VAL A 197 -18.69 -1.85 -8.39
CA VAL A 197 -17.61 -1.02 -7.84
C VAL A 197 -17.14 -1.55 -6.50
N GLY A 198 -15.82 -1.71 -6.38
CA GLY A 198 -15.11 -1.89 -5.12
C GLY A 198 -14.36 -0.64 -4.68
N VAL A 199 -13.91 -0.64 -3.43
CA VAL A 199 -13.09 0.43 -2.86
C VAL A 199 -11.90 -0.18 -2.13
N ILE A 200 -10.73 0.42 -2.32
CA ILE A 200 -9.49 0.07 -1.63
C ILE A 200 -8.83 1.31 -1.04
N GLY A 201 -8.22 1.16 0.12
CA GLY A 201 -7.26 2.14 0.62
C GLY A 201 -6.29 1.55 1.65
N GLY A 202 -5.18 2.26 1.82
CA GLY A 202 -4.16 1.97 2.82
C GLY A 202 -4.25 2.95 3.99
N SER A 203 -4.01 2.51 5.22
CA SER A 203 -3.92 3.40 6.40
C SER A 203 -5.20 4.23 6.60
N ARG A 204 -5.15 5.56 6.54
CA ARG A 204 -6.34 6.44 6.52
C ARG A 204 -7.31 6.11 5.39
N GLY A 205 -6.81 5.75 4.21
CA GLY A 205 -7.63 5.30 3.10
C GLY A 205 -8.32 3.96 3.38
N GLY A 206 -7.70 3.08 4.19
CA GLY A 206 -8.28 1.80 4.58
C GLY A 206 -9.45 1.94 5.56
N GLU A 207 -9.36 2.88 6.50
CA GLU A 207 -10.52 3.28 7.32
C GLU A 207 -11.60 3.91 6.46
N LEU A 208 -11.23 4.84 5.58
CA LEU A 208 -12.19 5.51 4.70
C LEU A 208 -12.89 4.50 3.80
N ALA A 209 -12.20 3.49 3.28
CA ALA A 209 -12.77 2.41 2.46
C ALA A 209 -13.87 1.64 3.22
N LEU A 210 -13.62 1.27 4.48
CA LEU A 210 -14.62 0.63 5.35
C LEU A 210 -15.81 1.56 5.61
N LEU A 211 -15.53 2.83 5.91
CA LEU A 211 -16.54 3.82 6.23
C LEU A 211 -17.46 4.12 5.04
N VAL A 212 -16.90 4.34 3.86
CA VAL A 212 -17.70 4.59 2.64
C VAL A 212 -18.40 3.32 2.17
N GLY A 213 -17.80 2.14 2.33
CA GLY A 213 -18.46 0.87 2.06
C GLY A 213 -19.70 0.64 2.93
N ALA A 214 -19.63 1.02 4.22
CA ALA A 214 -20.76 0.93 5.14
C ALA A 214 -21.83 2.02 4.92
N THR A 215 -21.47 3.09 4.22
CA THR A 215 -22.33 4.27 3.98
C THR A 215 -23.05 4.22 2.64
N PHE A 216 -22.39 3.72 1.59
CA PHE A 216 -22.87 3.75 0.21
C PHE A 216 -23.15 2.31 -0.28
N PRO A 217 -24.44 1.91 -0.41
CA PRO A 217 -24.83 0.52 -0.70
C PRO A 217 -24.42 0.03 -2.09
N GLN A 218 -23.98 0.93 -2.97
CA GLN A 218 -23.48 0.58 -4.29
C GLN A 218 -22.06 0.00 -4.29
N VAL A 219 -21.34 0.03 -3.16
CA VAL A 219 -20.02 -0.59 -3.00
C VAL A 219 -20.18 -2.09 -2.71
N ARG A 220 -19.47 -2.91 -3.47
CA ARG A 220 -19.68 -4.38 -3.55
C ARG A 220 -18.47 -5.19 -3.10
N ALA A 221 -17.32 -4.53 -2.98
CA ALA A 221 -16.10 -5.08 -2.39
C ALA A 221 -15.34 -3.98 -1.65
N VAL A 222 -14.83 -4.28 -0.45
CA VAL A 222 -14.02 -3.35 0.34
C VAL A 222 -12.70 -4.01 0.73
N VAL A 223 -11.59 -3.38 0.41
CA VAL A 223 -10.25 -3.80 0.84
C VAL A 223 -9.64 -2.73 1.74
N SER A 224 -9.33 -3.12 2.98
CA SER A 224 -8.70 -2.26 3.98
C SER A 224 -7.29 -2.78 4.29
N VAL A 225 -6.27 -2.06 3.83
CA VAL A 225 -4.86 -2.44 4.06
C VAL A 225 -4.27 -1.59 5.16
N VAL A 226 -3.76 -2.22 6.22
CA VAL A 226 -3.32 -1.59 7.47
C VAL A 226 -4.29 -0.50 7.92
N GLY A 227 -5.60 -0.75 7.78
CA GLY A 227 -6.70 0.18 8.03
C GLY A 227 -7.17 0.23 9.48
N SER A 228 -8.37 0.76 9.68
CA SER A 228 -9.03 0.81 10.99
C SER A 228 -10.53 0.59 10.83
N GLY A 229 -11.11 -0.27 11.66
CA GLY A 229 -12.55 -0.43 11.85
C GLY A 229 -13.17 0.63 12.77
N VAL A 230 -12.40 1.66 13.13
CA VAL A 230 -12.75 2.74 14.06
C VAL A 230 -12.44 4.07 13.39
N VAL A 231 -13.33 5.05 13.46
CA VAL A 231 -13.04 6.40 12.99
C VAL A 231 -12.04 7.07 13.93
N THR A 232 -10.93 7.60 13.43
CA THR A 232 -9.94 8.32 14.26
C THR A 232 -9.94 9.82 14.00
N GLN A 233 -9.37 10.58 14.94
CA GLN A 233 -9.19 12.03 14.84
C GLN A 233 -8.51 12.46 13.54
N CYS A 234 -8.87 13.65 13.07
CA CYS A 234 -8.35 14.30 11.89
C CYS A 234 -6.81 14.46 11.90
N ILE A 235 -6.22 14.82 10.75
CA ILE A 235 -4.83 15.28 10.72
C ILE A 235 -4.84 16.78 10.52
N GLY A 236 -4.68 17.51 11.63
CA GLY A 236 -4.83 18.96 11.68
C GLY A 236 -3.86 19.75 10.78
N PRO A 237 -4.10 21.06 10.66
CA PRO A 237 -3.24 21.98 9.91
C PRO A 237 -1.84 22.13 10.53
N GLY A 238 -0.94 22.75 9.77
CA GLY A 238 0.42 23.07 10.24
C GLY A 238 1.49 22.08 9.78
N SER A 239 2.73 22.32 10.19
CA SER A 239 3.93 21.59 9.71
C SER A 239 4.63 20.76 10.78
N ARG A 240 4.16 20.79 12.03
CA ARG A 240 4.75 20.06 13.17
C ARG A 240 3.77 19.03 13.71
N LEU A 241 4.26 17.83 14.02
CA LEU A 241 3.45 16.71 14.49
C LEU A 241 2.55 17.08 15.67
N LEU A 242 3.12 17.62 16.77
CA LEU A 242 2.34 17.90 17.98
C LEU A 242 1.20 18.89 17.73
N THR A 243 1.41 19.91 16.90
CA THR A 243 0.36 20.87 16.53
C THR A 243 -0.76 20.21 15.71
N LYS A 244 -0.43 19.22 14.88
CA LYS A 244 -1.43 18.47 14.12
C LYS A 244 -2.26 17.55 15.02
N LEU A 245 -1.62 16.86 15.96
CA LEU A 245 -2.29 15.94 16.89
C LEU A 245 -3.15 16.66 17.93
N ASP A 246 -2.79 17.89 18.31
CA ASP A 246 -3.54 18.74 19.25
C ASP A 246 -4.81 19.36 18.61
N HIS A 247 -4.97 19.22 17.29
CA HIS A 247 -6.15 19.75 16.59
C HIS A 247 -7.34 18.80 16.73
N GLU A 248 -8.22 19.09 17.69
CA GLU A 248 -9.42 18.31 17.97
C GLU A 248 -10.53 18.61 16.94
N ALA A 249 -10.62 17.75 15.92
CA ALA A 249 -11.72 17.74 14.96
C ALA A 249 -11.92 16.33 14.38
N ALA A 250 -13.11 16.09 13.82
CA ALA A 250 -13.40 14.84 13.13
C ALA A 250 -12.64 14.76 11.80
N SER A 251 -12.18 13.57 11.44
CA SER A 251 -11.65 13.31 10.10
C SER A 251 -12.72 13.48 9.03
N TRP A 252 -13.94 13.00 9.35
CA TRP A 252 -15.01 12.79 8.38
C TRP A 252 -16.30 13.48 8.82
N THR A 253 -17.05 13.98 7.85
CA THR A 253 -18.44 14.43 8.03
C THR A 253 -19.38 13.62 7.16
N PHE A 254 -20.62 13.45 7.63
CA PHE A 254 -21.70 12.89 6.82
C PHE A 254 -22.96 13.74 7.00
N LYS A 255 -23.56 14.18 5.88
CA LYS A 255 -24.72 15.08 5.86
C LYS A 255 -24.48 16.36 6.67
N GLY A 256 -23.27 16.89 6.57
CA GLY A 256 -22.82 18.10 7.28
C GLY A 256 -22.66 17.94 8.79
N ARG A 257 -22.61 16.70 9.31
CA ARG A 257 -22.37 16.42 10.73
C ARG A 257 -21.02 15.71 10.92
N PRO A 258 -20.17 16.15 11.85
CA PRO A 258 -18.98 15.42 12.25
C PRO A 258 -19.34 14.01 12.75
N LEU A 259 -18.57 13.01 12.33
CA LEU A 259 -18.67 11.66 12.89
C LEU A 259 -17.91 11.58 14.22
N PRO A 260 -18.37 10.77 15.19
CA PRO A 260 -17.58 10.45 16.38
C PRO A 260 -16.24 9.84 15.97
N TYR A 261 -15.20 10.13 16.74
CA TYR A 261 -13.84 9.66 16.45
C TYR A 261 -13.07 9.33 17.72
N LEU A 262 -12.12 8.40 17.62
CA LEU A 262 -11.12 8.13 18.63
C LEU A 262 -10.10 9.29 18.66
N PRO A 263 -10.01 10.06 19.76
CA PRO A 263 -9.07 11.17 19.86
C PRO A 263 -7.62 10.69 19.99
N TYR A 264 -6.68 11.54 19.61
CA TYR A 264 -5.27 11.28 19.91
C TYR A 264 -4.95 11.57 21.37
N SER A 265 -3.99 10.81 21.90
CA SER A 265 -3.29 11.14 23.13
C SER A 265 -1.87 11.64 22.81
N ILE A 266 -1.32 12.48 23.69
CA ILE A 266 0.07 12.96 23.57
C ILE A 266 0.81 12.57 24.86
N PRO A 267 1.18 11.29 25.03
CA PRO A 267 1.87 10.84 26.22
C PRO A 267 3.29 11.45 26.30
N ASP A 268 3.85 11.48 27.51
CA ASP A 268 5.18 12.04 27.75
C ASP A 268 6.27 11.40 26.89
N GLU A 269 6.18 10.09 26.61
CA GLU A 269 7.12 9.41 25.72
C GLU A 269 7.08 9.97 24.29
N LEU A 270 5.88 10.14 23.70
CA LEU A 270 5.73 10.69 22.36
C LEU A 270 6.30 12.13 22.33
N ARG A 271 5.94 12.95 23.31
CA ARG A 271 6.44 14.33 23.43
C ARG A 271 7.96 14.37 23.52
N ARG A 272 8.56 13.51 24.35
CA ARG A 272 10.01 13.42 24.52
C ARG A 272 10.70 13.05 23.20
N ARG A 273 10.25 12.00 22.51
CA ARG A 273 10.82 11.57 21.22
C ARG A 273 10.79 12.67 20.16
N VAL A 274 9.68 13.42 20.09
CA VAL A 274 9.57 14.58 19.18
C VAL A 274 10.59 15.65 19.51
N VAL A 275 10.74 16.01 20.79
CA VAL A 275 11.68 17.05 21.24
C VAL A 275 13.15 16.63 21.02
N ASP A 276 13.45 15.36 21.28
CA ASP A 276 14.80 14.80 21.19
C ASP A 276 15.21 14.48 19.73
N GLY A 277 14.27 14.53 18.77
CA GLY A 277 14.53 14.20 17.36
C GLY A 277 14.70 12.69 17.10
N GLU A 278 14.24 11.86 18.04
CA GLU A 278 14.20 10.41 17.90
C GLU A 278 13.12 9.99 16.89
N PRO A 279 13.26 8.84 16.20
CA PRO A 279 12.15 8.26 15.45
C PRO A 279 10.91 8.08 16.34
N VAL A 280 9.77 8.55 15.83
CA VAL A 280 8.49 8.55 16.53
C VAL A 280 7.63 7.38 16.03
N PRO A 281 7.33 6.39 16.87
CA PRO A 281 6.24 5.47 16.61
C PRO A 281 4.93 6.22 16.85
N LEU A 282 4.23 6.61 15.77
CA LEU A 282 2.98 7.36 15.85
C LEU A 282 1.87 6.56 16.54
N ARG A 283 2.00 5.23 16.62
CA ARG A 283 1.15 4.36 17.43
C ARG A 283 1.00 4.81 18.89
N LEU A 284 2.00 5.50 19.45
CA LEU A 284 1.91 6.08 20.80
C LEU A 284 0.81 7.15 20.96
N ALA A 285 0.31 7.71 19.85
CA ALA A 285 -0.78 8.70 19.89
C ALA A 285 -2.17 8.06 20.03
N PHE A 286 -2.27 6.73 20.04
CA PHE A 286 -3.54 6.01 20.12
C PHE A 286 -3.64 5.31 21.47
N ASP A 287 -4.38 5.92 22.39
CA ASP A 287 -4.66 5.31 23.70
C ASP A 287 -5.89 4.41 23.60
N LEU A 288 -5.68 3.12 23.78
CA LEU A 288 -6.72 2.09 23.78
C LEU A 288 -6.93 1.47 25.16
N THR A 289 -6.34 2.04 26.22
CA THR A 289 -6.31 1.46 27.57
C THR A 289 -7.71 1.31 28.16
N ASP A 290 -8.58 2.30 27.95
CA ASP A 290 -9.98 2.31 28.42
C ASP A 290 -10.94 1.63 27.43
N GLY A 291 -10.41 0.96 26.41
CA GLY A 291 -11.18 0.37 25.31
C GLY A 291 -11.50 1.36 24.20
N ILE A 292 -12.19 0.85 23.16
CA ILE A 292 -12.60 1.63 21.99
C ILE A 292 -14.08 2.03 22.19
N PRO A 293 -14.44 3.32 22.12
CA PRO A 293 -15.83 3.75 22.25
C PRO A 293 -16.70 3.23 21.10
N GLU A 294 -17.83 2.60 21.43
CA GLU A 294 -18.72 1.94 20.44
C GLU A 294 -19.23 2.90 19.35
N ASP A 295 -19.41 4.19 19.65
CA ASP A 295 -19.91 5.19 18.72
C ASP A 295 -18.86 5.63 17.67
N THR A 296 -17.60 5.28 17.90
CA THR A 296 -16.49 5.48 16.94
C THR A 296 -16.30 4.29 16.00
N GLU A 297 -16.91 3.14 16.30
CA GLU A 297 -16.80 1.95 15.47
C GLU A 297 -17.51 2.14 14.11
N ILE A 298 -16.85 1.73 13.03
CA ILE A 298 -17.45 1.74 11.70
C ILE A 298 -18.47 0.60 11.63
N PRO A 299 -19.72 0.85 11.20
CA PRO A 299 -20.76 -0.16 11.09
C PRO A 299 -20.56 -1.06 9.85
N VAL A 300 -19.43 -1.77 9.81
CA VAL A 300 -19.00 -2.61 8.69
C VAL A 300 -19.98 -3.74 8.36
N GLU A 301 -20.83 -4.15 9.30
CA GLU A 301 -21.93 -5.08 9.07
C GLU A 301 -22.98 -4.56 8.08
N ARG A 302 -22.97 -3.26 7.75
CA ARG A 302 -23.84 -2.63 6.75
C ARG A 302 -23.25 -2.64 5.35
N ILE A 303 -22.00 -3.05 5.17
CA ILE A 303 -21.36 -3.10 3.85
C ILE A 303 -22.18 -4.06 2.97
N ALA A 304 -22.61 -3.60 1.80
CA ALA A 304 -23.46 -4.41 0.94
C ALA A 304 -22.69 -5.50 0.17
N GLY A 305 -21.44 -5.80 0.53
CA GLY A 305 -20.53 -6.66 -0.24
C GLY A 305 -19.40 -7.26 0.61
N GLY A 306 -18.44 -7.88 -0.05
CA GLY A 306 -17.33 -8.55 0.64
C GLY A 306 -16.39 -7.57 1.36
N VAL A 307 -15.69 -8.04 2.40
CA VAL A 307 -14.69 -7.25 3.14
C VAL A 307 -13.37 -8.01 3.31
N LEU A 308 -12.26 -7.44 2.85
CA LEU A 308 -10.91 -7.95 3.10
C LEU A 308 -10.14 -6.98 4.02
N LEU A 309 -9.71 -7.49 5.17
CA LEU A 309 -8.86 -6.77 6.13
C LEU A 309 -7.44 -7.36 6.08
N LEU A 310 -6.43 -6.51 5.89
CA LEU A 310 -5.02 -6.90 5.83
C LEU A 310 -4.24 -6.10 6.89
N SER A 311 -3.83 -6.72 7.99
CA SER A 311 -3.20 -6.03 9.12
C SER A 311 -1.75 -6.45 9.35
N SER A 312 -0.96 -5.55 9.93
CA SER A 312 0.44 -5.76 10.28
C SER A 312 0.60 -5.89 11.80
N GLY A 313 1.35 -6.89 12.26
CA GLY A 313 1.54 -7.16 13.69
C GLY A 313 2.62 -6.32 14.38
N GLN A 314 3.52 -5.70 13.62
CA GLN A 314 4.55 -4.78 14.14
C GLN A 314 4.35 -3.36 13.59
N ASP A 315 3.10 -2.92 13.42
CA ASP A 315 2.78 -1.57 12.94
C ASP A 315 3.08 -0.52 14.02
N GLU A 316 4.08 0.34 13.77
CA GLU A 316 4.43 1.45 14.65
C GLU A 316 3.79 2.80 14.24
N SER A 317 3.07 2.85 13.12
CA SER A 317 2.37 4.07 12.68
C SER A 317 1.06 4.24 13.42
N TRP A 318 0.33 3.15 13.63
CA TRP A 318 -0.90 3.12 14.44
C TRP A 318 -1.28 1.67 14.78
N PRO A 319 -2.18 1.43 15.76
CA PRO A 319 -2.52 0.08 16.18
C PRO A 319 -3.46 -0.65 15.20
N CYS A 320 -3.04 -0.85 13.96
CA CYS A 320 -3.92 -1.30 12.88
C CYS A 320 -4.53 -2.69 13.11
N LEU A 321 -3.83 -3.59 13.81
CA LEU A 321 -4.37 -4.90 14.16
C LEU A 321 -5.56 -4.74 15.11
N GLU A 322 -5.36 -4.08 16.24
CA GLU A 322 -6.41 -3.85 17.25
C GLU A 322 -7.60 -3.07 16.66
N LEU A 323 -7.32 -2.07 15.82
CA LEU A 323 -8.36 -1.29 15.16
C LEU A 323 -9.12 -2.10 14.10
N SER A 324 -8.45 -3.00 13.37
CA SER A 324 -9.11 -3.87 12.37
C SER A 324 -9.89 -5.02 13.01
N GLU A 325 -9.46 -5.50 14.18
CA GLU A 325 -10.18 -6.52 14.96
C GLU A 325 -11.58 -6.04 15.37
N VAL A 326 -11.79 -4.73 15.55
CA VAL A 326 -13.14 -4.15 15.72
C VAL A 326 -14.03 -4.47 14.52
N ALA A 327 -13.56 -4.21 13.29
CA ALA A 327 -14.32 -4.52 12.09
C ALA A 327 -14.55 -6.04 11.94
N ALA A 328 -13.52 -6.86 12.15
CA ALA A 328 -13.62 -8.31 12.08
C ALA A 328 -14.65 -8.87 13.08
N ARG A 329 -14.61 -8.40 14.33
CA ARG A 329 -15.58 -8.74 15.38
C ARG A 329 -17.00 -8.38 14.97
N ARG A 330 -17.24 -7.14 14.52
CA ARG A 330 -18.57 -6.68 14.12
C ARG A 330 -19.16 -7.52 12.98
N LEU A 331 -18.36 -7.83 11.96
CA LEU A 331 -18.76 -8.70 10.84
C LEU A 331 -19.20 -10.09 11.34
N ALA A 332 -18.43 -10.68 12.26
CA ALA A 332 -18.75 -11.98 12.84
C ALA A 332 -20.01 -11.94 13.72
N GLU A 333 -20.12 -10.97 14.64
CA GLU A 333 -21.23 -10.85 15.59
C GLU A 333 -22.58 -10.60 14.91
N HIS A 334 -22.58 -9.89 13.77
CA HIS A 334 -23.80 -9.60 13.02
C HIS A 334 -24.09 -10.61 11.91
N GLY A 335 -23.27 -11.65 11.76
CA GLY A 335 -23.45 -12.68 10.74
C GLY A 335 -23.41 -12.13 9.31
N HIS A 336 -22.39 -11.32 9.00
CA HIS A 336 -22.26 -10.66 7.70
C HIS A 336 -22.46 -11.64 6.54
N PRO A 337 -23.41 -11.41 5.63
CA PRO A 337 -23.81 -12.41 4.64
C PRO A 337 -22.83 -12.55 3.47
N HIS A 338 -21.86 -11.65 3.34
CA HIS A 338 -20.87 -11.65 2.27
C HIS A 338 -19.52 -12.20 2.73
N ARG A 339 -18.69 -12.61 1.77
CA ARG A 339 -17.32 -13.09 2.02
C ARG A 339 -16.55 -12.04 2.82
N HIS A 340 -15.98 -12.44 3.95
CA HIS A 340 -15.08 -11.58 4.69
C HIS A 340 -13.88 -12.37 5.22
N GLU A 341 -12.74 -11.71 5.26
CA GLU A 341 -11.47 -12.31 5.69
C GLU A 341 -10.61 -11.26 6.39
N HIS A 342 -9.94 -11.66 7.47
CA HIS A 342 -8.92 -10.85 8.15
C HIS A 342 -7.60 -11.60 8.15
N VAL A 343 -6.62 -11.06 7.43
CA VAL A 343 -5.26 -11.61 7.33
C VAL A 343 -4.33 -10.76 8.17
N VAL A 344 -3.53 -11.40 9.02
CA VAL A 344 -2.56 -10.74 9.88
C VAL A 344 -1.15 -11.18 9.48
N TYR A 345 -0.27 -10.22 9.27
CA TYR A 345 1.15 -10.43 8.99
C TYR A 345 1.97 -10.08 10.25
N PRO A 346 2.32 -11.07 11.11
CA PRO A 346 2.76 -10.79 12.47
C PRO A 346 4.05 -9.99 12.58
N GLU A 347 4.96 -10.14 11.62
CA GLU A 347 6.29 -9.52 11.62
C GLU A 347 6.42 -8.31 10.68
N ALA A 348 5.35 -7.96 9.97
CA ALA A 348 5.34 -6.85 9.04
C ALA A 348 5.07 -5.51 9.75
N GLY A 349 5.62 -4.43 9.18
CA GLY A 349 5.37 -3.06 9.60
C GLY A 349 4.21 -2.40 8.84
N HIS A 350 4.09 -1.09 8.96
CA HIS A 350 3.00 -0.33 8.34
C HIS A 350 3.00 -0.38 6.80
N LEU A 351 4.18 -0.48 6.16
CA LEU A 351 4.35 -0.26 4.73
C LEU A 351 4.02 -1.47 3.83
N ILE A 352 2.87 -2.12 4.10
CA ILE A 352 2.35 -3.22 3.27
C ILE A 352 1.29 -2.78 2.25
N ALA A 353 0.88 -1.52 2.28
CA ALA A 353 -0.08 -0.96 1.32
C ALA A 353 0.55 -0.68 -0.06
N GLY A 354 -0.25 -0.93 -1.10
CA GLY A 354 0.10 -0.68 -2.50
C GLY A 354 1.09 -1.68 -3.11
N PRO A 355 1.45 -1.49 -4.39
CA PRO A 355 2.16 -2.47 -5.20
C PRO A 355 3.49 -2.99 -4.63
N PRO A 356 3.79 -4.29 -4.83
CA PRO A 356 4.95 -4.96 -4.26
C PRO A 356 6.25 -4.62 -4.99
N HIS A 357 7.33 -5.30 -4.58
CA HIS A 357 8.65 -5.26 -5.23
C HIS A 357 9.34 -3.89 -5.24
N ARG A 358 8.83 -2.96 -4.43
CA ARG A 358 9.51 -1.72 -4.07
C ARG A 358 10.37 -1.93 -2.81
N PRO A 359 11.39 -1.10 -2.59
CA PRO A 359 12.21 -1.17 -1.39
C PRO A 359 11.38 -1.13 -0.10
N THR A 360 11.69 -2.01 0.85
CA THR A 360 11.07 -2.08 2.18
C THR A 360 12.08 -1.89 3.31
N THR A 361 13.28 -1.45 2.97
CA THR A 361 14.38 -1.21 3.92
C THR A 361 14.27 0.11 4.66
N ASP A 362 13.32 0.96 4.28
CA ASP A 362 13.07 2.25 4.95
C ASP A 362 12.32 2.00 6.26
N ALA A 363 13.07 1.70 7.32
CA ALA A 363 12.52 1.53 8.67
C ALA A 363 12.03 2.85 9.30
N VAL A 364 12.45 3.98 8.73
CA VAL A 364 12.13 5.32 9.20
C VAL A 364 11.78 6.20 8.01
N ILE A 365 10.63 6.88 8.07
CA ILE A 365 10.14 7.74 6.98
C ILE A 365 9.98 9.20 7.43
N PRO A 366 10.05 10.18 6.51
CA PRO A 366 9.79 11.59 6.85
C PRO A 366 8.36 11.81 7.35
N GLY A 367 8.20 12.68 8.35
CA GLY A 367 6.92 13.15 8.86
C GLY A 367 6.91 14.66 9.11
N PRO A 368 5.79 15.23 9.59
CA PRO A 368 5.67 16.68 9.86
C PRO A 368 6.63 17.17 10.97
N GLY A 369 7.83 17.59 10.56
CA GLY A 369 8.87 18.06 11.49
C GLY A 369 9.51 16.95 12.33
N VAL A 370 9.28 15.68 11.97
CA VAL A 370 9.74 14.49 12.70
C VAL A 370 10.15 13.39 11.71
N ARG A 371 10.67 12.30 12.23
CA ARG A 371 10.85 11.05 11.49
C ARG A 371 9.97 9.98 12.13
N PHE A 372 9.16 9.28 11.34
CA PHE A 372 8.30 8.21 11.85
C PHE A 372 9.01 6.87 11.77
N SER A 373 8.85 6.06 12.82
CA SER A 373 9.18 4.64 12.77
C SER A 373 7.98 3.87 12.23
N VAL A 374 8.20 2.93 11.31
CA VAL A 374 7.11 2.18 10.64
C VAL A 374 6.98 0.73 11.11
N GLY A 375 7.96 0.26 11.90
CA GLY A 375 8.01 -1.08 12.47
C GLY A 375 8.24 -2.22 11.46
N GLY A 376 8.24 -3.45 11.99
CA GLY A 376 8.48 -4.68 11.25
C GLY A 376 9.90 -4.86 10.70
N THR A 377 10.15 -6.01 10.07
CA THR A 377 11.42 -6.26 9.35
C THR A 377 11.25 -6.00 7.85
N PRO A 378 12.32 -5.61 7.12
CA PRO A 378 12.23 -5.39 5.67
C PRO A 378 11.75 -6.62 4.89
N ALA A 379 12.25 -7.81 5.24
CA ALA A 379 11.87 -9.06 4.59
C ALA A 379 10.41 -9.44 4.86
N ALA A 380 9.96 -9.37 6.13
CA ALA A 380 8.57 -9.67 6.47
C ALA A 380 7.61 -8.67 5.83
N THR A 381 7.97 -7.38 5.81
CA THR A 381 7.17 -6.34 5.15
C THR A 381 7.12 -6.54 3.63
N ALA A 382 8.22 -6.96 3.00
CA ALA A 382 8.24 -7.27 1.56
C ALA A 382 7.33 -8.45 1.22
N ALA A 383 7.42 -9.54 1.99
CA ALA A 383 6.58 -10.72 1.82
C ALA A 383 5.10 -10.39 2.06
N ALA A 384 4.80 -9.68 3.14
CA ALA A 384 3.44 -9.24 3.46
C ALA A 384 2.85 -8.32 2.39
N ARG A 385 3.63 -7.39 1.85
CA ARG A 385 3.20 -6.50 0.77
C ARG A 385 2.89 -7.26 -0.52
N ALA A 386 3.72 -8.24 -0.89
CA ALA A 386 3.48 -9.10 -2.05
C ALA A 386 2.21 -9.94 -1.88
N ASP A 387 2.02 -10.55 -0.72
CA ASP A 387 0.82 -11.33 -0.42
C ASP A 387 -0.44 -10.46 -0.33
N ALA A 388 -0.34 -9.29 0.30
CA ALA A 388 -1.42 -8.32 0.40
C ALA A 388 -1.91 -7.85 -0.97
N TRP A 389 -0.99 -7.53 -1.89
CA TRP A 389 -1.34 -7.14 -3.26
C TRP A 389 -2.01 -8.28 -4.02
N ARG A 390 -1.44 -9.49 -3.97
CA ARG A 390 -2.02 -10.68 -4.60
C ARG A 390 -3.44 -10.94 -4.10
N ARG A 391 -3.64 -10.97 -2.78
CA ARG A 391 -4.95 -11.18 -2.15
C ARG A 391 -5.94 -10.09 -2.52
N THR A 392 -5.48 -8.84 -2.60
CA THR A 392 -6.30 -7.70 -3.02
C THR A 392 -6.86 -7.92 -4.42
N VAL A 393 -5.98 -8.22 -5.39
CA VAL A 393 -6.38 -8.44 -6.78
C VAL A 393 -7.33 -9.64 -6.89
N GLU A 394 -6.99 -10.78 -6.27
CA GLU A 394 -7.83 -11.98 -6.26
C GLU A 394 -9.21 -11.71 -5.63
N PHE A 395 -9.24 -11.01 -4.51
CA PHE A 395 -10.48 -10.69 -3.81
C PHE A 395 -11.36 -9.72 -4.60
N LEU A 396 -10.80 -8.66 -5.16
CA LEU A 396 -11.55 -7.73 -6.01
C LEU A 396 -12.09 -8.45 -7.25
N SER A 397 -11.31 -9.36 -7.82
CA SER A 397 -11.72 -10.15 -8.99
C SER A 397 -12.92 -11.04 -8.68
N ASP A 398 -12.82 -11.80 -7.59
CA ASP A 398 -13.88 -12.69 -7.11
C ASP A 398 -15.17 -11.93 -6.76
N GLN A 399 -15.04 -10.78 -6.07
CA GLN A 399 -16.20 -10.05 -5.57
C GLN A 399 -16.87 -9.15 -6.62
N LEU A 400 -16.15 -8.72 -7.66
CA LEU A 400 -16.68 -7.85 -8.71
C LEU A 400 -16.92 -8.57 -10.05
N GLY A 401 -16.39 -9.79 -10.21
CA GLY A 401 -16.64 -10.66 -11.35
C GLY A 401 -15.78 -10.35 -12.58
N THR A 402 -14.45 -10.30 -12.43
CA THR A 402 -13.49 -10.30 -13.56
C THR A 402 -13.09 -11.69 -14.01
#